data_AF-A0A291QRE4-F1
#
_entry.id   AF-A0A291QRE4-F1
#
_cell.length_a   1.000
_cell.length_b   1.000
_cell.length_c   1.000
_cell.angle_alpha   90.00
_cell.angle_beta   90.00
_cell.angle_gamma   90.00
#
_symmetry.space_group_name_H-M   'P 1'
#
loop_
_entity.id
_entity.type
_entity.pdbx_description
1 polymer ?
#
loop_
_entity_poly.entity_id
_entity_poly.type
_entity_poly.pdbx_seq_one_letter_code
_entity_poly.pdbx_strand_id
1 'polypeptide(L)'
;MKKIKPTPISLYKTTILLGSLYFRIKRQEKYLRKQVAVILKDINFKEYLVGNEKAVCRTIKYWQLGLNLICENVYRLTGNSLNKDEYERIGLLSLFAPLYDDMFDDKILGIEDIKSFTSYPYDYKPGDKIDKMAHQLYLKILSEVPDPSFVIQQLEQVFRWQKASLKQFDANISEKELYEITYYKSYHSILLYCSILDHYPTQVILDMLLPLAGLMQLTNDAFDVYKDNLNGVYTIPNRYQDIEKLKCNFLSDVNNLNKSVREQCEDKDEMKKYTVIVHSLNAMGLIAIEKLQDLKENLSPNQSLNQLNRKELVCDMDNWSQRFRWIKQVYYLSNYVN
;
A
#
# COMPACT_ATOMS: atom_id res chain seq x y z
N MET A 1 -32.76 -16.13 6.26
CA MET A 1 -32.04 -15.30 7.27
C MET A 1 -32.43 -13.83 7.07
N LYS A 2 -32.92 -13.13 8.09
CA LYS A 2 -33.22 -11.69 7.99
C LYS A 2 -31.89 -10.94 7.82
N LYS A 3 -31.66 -10.31 6.68
CA LYS A 3 -30.53 -9.38 6.47
C LYS A 3 -30.71 -8.21 7.45
N ILE A 4 -30.01 -8.24 8.57
CA ILE A 4 -29.97 -7.12 9.53
C ILE A 4 -29.36 -5.94 8.78
N LYS A 5 -30.11 -4.85 8.62
CA LYS A 5 -29.55 -3.61 8.08
C LYS A 5 -28.41 -3.18 9.02
N PRO A 6 -27.18 -3.04 8.51
CA PRO A 6 -26.05 -2.72 9.37
C PRO A 6 -26.23 -1.32 9.96
N THR A 7 -25.91 -1.19 11.24
CA THR A 7 -25.93 0.10 11.94
C THR A 7 -24.78 0.96 11.38
N PRO A 8 -25.06 2.19 10.91
CA PRO A 8 -24.02 3.07 10.40
C PRO A 8 -22.99 3.41 11.49
N ILE A 9 -21.74 3.57 11.09
CA ILE A 9 -20.64 4.01 11.97
C ILE A 9 -20.80 5.52 12.16
N SER A 10 -21.05 5.98 13.39
CA SER A 10 -21.21 7.41 13.65
C SER A 10 -19.91 8.19 13.42
N LEU A 11 -20.04 9.49 13.14
CA LEU A 11 -18.88 10.39 13.03
C LEU A 11 -18.05 10.40 14.33
N TYR A 12 -18.72 10.41 15.50
CA TYR A 12 -18.05 10.33 16.80
C TYR A 12 -17.19 9.07 16.94
N LYS A 13 -17.75 7.89 16.60
CA LYS A 13 -17.00 6.63 16.64
C LYS A 13 -15.83 6.63 15.65
N THR A 14 -16.04 7.18 14.45
CA THR A 14 -14.99 7.36 13.43
C THR A 14 -13.83 8.18 13.99
N THR A 15 -14.11 9.34 14.57
CA THR A 15 -13.09 10.21 15.19
C THR A 15 -12.31 9.51 16.30
N ILE A 16 -12.98 8.76 17.18
CA ILE A 16 -12.30 7.98 18.24
C ILE A 16 -11.37 6.93 17.65
N LEU A 17 -11.83 6.17 16.66
CA LEU A 17 -11.05 5.12 16.03
C LEU A 17 -9.82 5.69 15.30
N LEU A 18 -9.98 6.80 14.58
CA LEU A 18 -8.87 7.51 13.95
C LEU A 18 -7.88 8.08 14.96
N GLY A 19 -8.36 8.64 16.08
CA GLY A 19 -7.51 9.08 17.18
C GLY A 19 -6.71 7.91 17.78
N SER A 20 -7.36 6.77 18.02
CA SER A 20 -6.71 5.55 18.50
C SER A 20 -5.64 5.03 17.53
N LEU A 21 -5.96 5.03 16.22
CA LEU A 21 -5.01 4.68 15.16
C LEU A 21 -3.80 5.62 15.15
N TYR A 22 -4.02 6.94 15.25
CA TYR A 22 -2.94 7.92 15.32
C TYR A 22 -1.98 7.65 16.50
N PHE A 23 -2.50 7.45 17.70
CA PHE A 23 -1.66 7.13 18.87
C PHE A 23 -0.98 5.77 18.76
N ARG A 24 -1.60 4.80 18.08
CA ARG A 24 -0.99 3.50 17.76
C ARG A 24 0.21 3.70 16.82
N ILE A 25 0.02 4.39 15.71
CA ILE A 25 1.05 4.73 14.71
C ILE A 25 2.25 5.44 15.36
N LYS A 26 2.00 6.38 16.28
CA LYS A 26 3.08 7.08 16.99
C LYS A 26 3.88 6.19 17.95
N ARG A 27 3.22 5.25 18.63
CA ARG A 27 3.92 4.24 19.46
C ARG A 27 4.72 3.27 18.60
N GLN A 28 4.12 2.83 17.50
CA GLN A 28 4.71 1.99 16.47
C GLN A 28 6.00 2.62 15.90
N GLU A 29 5.96 3.90 15.53
CA GLU A 29 7.13 4.64 15.03
C GLU A 29 8.32 4.59 16.01
N LYS A 30 8.06 4.87 17.30
CA LYS A 30 9.10 4.83 18.35
C LYS A 30 9.66 3.42 18.55
N TYR A 31 8.80 2.40 18.49
CA TYR A 31 9.21 1.01 18.62
C TYR A 31 10.09 0.57 17.45
N LEU A 32 9.68 0.84 16.21
CA LEU A 32 10.44 0.44 15.04
C LEU A 32 11.80 1.09 14.94
N ARG A 33 11.91 2.38 15.26
CA ARG A 33 13.22 3.06 15.23
C ARG A 33 14.25 2.31 16.07
N LYS A 34 13.81 1.69 17.17
CA LYS A 34 14.66 0.81 17.99
C LYS A 34 14.88 -0.55 17.33
N GLN A 35 13.84 -1.20 16.83
CA GLN A 35 13.96 -2.55 16.24
C GLN A 35 14.76 -2.58 14.95
N VAL A 36 14.55 -1.62 14.06
CA VAL A 36 15.31 -1.45 12.82
C VAL A 36 16.81 -1.36 13.13
N ALA A 37 17.20 -0.63 14.16
CA ALA A 37 18.61 -0.54 14.57
C ALA A 37 19.17 -1.89 15.08
N VAL A 38 18.33 -2.73 15.71
CA VAL A 38 18.71 -4.08 16.15
C VAL A 38 18.88 -5.00 14.94
N ILE A 39 17.86 -5.08 14.07
CA ILE A 39 17.89 -5.92 12.86
C ILE A 39 19.12 -5.61 12.01
N LEU A 40 19.41 -4.32 11.76
CA LEU A 40 20.57 -3.93 10.95
C LEU A 40 21.91 -4.22 11.60
N LYS A 41 21.98 -4.24 12.93
CA LYS A 41 23.18 -4.68 13.64
C LYS A 41 23.40 -6.17 13.40
N ASP A 42 22.33 -6.97 13.45
CA ASP A 42 22.41 -8.43 13.32
C ASP A 42 22.84 -8.86 11.91
N ILE A 43 22.48 -8.09 10.87
CA ILE A 43 22.95 -8.32 9.49
C ILE A 43 24.22 -7.51 9.11
N ASN A 44 24.93 -6.91 10.08
CA ASN A 44 26.16 -6.14 9.86
C ASN A 44 26.03 -4.95 8.87
N PHE A 45 24.85 -4.33 8.79
CA PHE A 45 24.55 -3.16 7.95
C PHE A 45 24.22 -1.91 8.76
N LYS A 46 24.80 -1.78 9.97
CA LYS A 46 24.53 -0.66 10.88
C LYS A 46 24.68 0.71 10.22
N GLU A 47 25.62 0.85 9.29
CA GLU A 47 25.90 2.10 8.57
C GLU A 47 24.83 2.52 7.56
N TYR A 48 23.97 1.61 7.08
CA TYR A 48 23.00 1.93 6.03
C TYR A 48 21.93 2.96 6.48
N LEU A 49 21.53 2.90 7.75
CA LEU A 49 20.56 3.84 8.33
C LEU A 49 21.19 4.87 9.28
N VAL A 50 22.45 4.71 9.67
CA VAL A 50 23.18 5.73 10.44
C VAL A 50 23.40 6.93 9.51
N GLY A 51 22.50 7.91 9.62
CA GLY A 51 22.50 9.14 8.82
C GLY A 51 21.48 9.17 7.67
N ASN A 52 20.77 8.07 7.39
CA ASN A 52 19.75 8.02 6.33
C ASN A 52 18.32 8.03 6.88
N GLU A 53 17.92 9.16 7.47
CA GLU A 53 16.59 9.35 8.07
C GLU A 53 15.45 9.14 7.05
N LYS A 54 15.70 9.39 5.76
CA LYS A 54 14.73 9.13 4.69
C LYS A 54 14.42 7.65 4.55
N ALA A 55 15.45 6.79 4.53
CA ALA A 55 15.28 5.34 4.46
C ALA A 55 14.60 4.77 5.72
N VAL A 56 14.94 5.30 6.91
CA VAL A 56 14.24 4.96 8.17
C VAL A 56 12.76 5.31 8.08
N CYS A 57 12.43 6.53 7.66
CA CYS A 57 11.05 6.98 7.51
C CYS A 57 10.29 6.14 6.48
N ARG A 58 10.91 5.76 5.36
CA ARG A 58 10.29 4.89 4.35
C ARG A 58 10.00 3.50 4.91
N THR A 59 10.97 2.87 5.59
CA THR A 59 10.78 1.58 6.28
C THR A 59 9.60 1.63 7.25
N ILE A 60 9.52 2.69 8.07
CA ILE A 60 8.44 2.87 9.04
C ILE A 60 7.08 2.98 8.34
N LYS A 61 7.00 3.68 7.21
CA LYS A 61 5.77 3.77 6.41
C LYS A 61 5.36 2.40 5.86
N TYR A 62 6.27 1.65 5.26
CA TYR A 62 5.98 0.30 4.74
C TYR A 62 5.48 -0.61 5.87
N TRP A 63 6.10 -0.55 7.04
CA TRP A 63 5.62 -1.31 8.18
C TRP A 63 4.26 -0.86 8.69
N GLN A 64 4.00 0.45 8.77
CA GLN A 64 2.69 0.95 9.21
C GLN A 64 1.58 0.54 8.23
N LEU A 65 1.85 0.55 6.92
CA LEU A 65 0.91 0.07 5.90
C LEU A 65 0.75 -1.46 6.00
N GLY A 66 1.85 -2.21 5.96
CA GLY A 66 1.89 -3.66 6.10
C GLY A 66 1.16 -4.15 7.34
N LEU A 67 1.49 -3.59 8.50
CA LEU A 67 0.90 -3.99 9.77
C LEU A 67 -0.56 -3.56 9.89
N ASN A 68 -0.87 -2.27 9.71
CA ASN A 68 -2.19 -1.74 10.07
C ASN A 68 -3.23 -1.85 8.95
N LEU A 69 -2.86 -1.96 7.67
CA LEU A 69 -3.84 -2.14 6.59
C LEU A 69 -3.98 -3.60 6.20
N ILE A 70 -2.88 -4.36 6.25
CA ILE A 70 -2.82 -5.72 5.73
C ILE A 70 -2.82 -6.71 6.90
N CYS A 71 -1.68 -6.97 7.53
CA CYS A 71 -1.49 -8.11 8.43
C CYS A 71 -2.41 -8.07 9.66
N GLU A 72 -2.22 -7.11 10.57
CA GLU A 72 -2.97 -7.07 11.84
C GLU A 72 -4.47 -6.88 11.60
N ASN A 73 -4.81 -6.05 10.61
CA ASN A 73 -6.19 -5.68 10.33
C ASN A 73 -6.97 -6.83 9.71
N VAL A 74 -6.38 -7.55 8.75
CA VAL A 74 -6.98 -8.75 8.15
C VAL A 74 -7.10 -9.86 9.19
N TYR A 75 -6.08 -10.08 10.03
CA TYR A 75 -6.16 -11.08 11.10
C TYR A 75 -7.32 -10.82 12.05
N ARG A 76 -7.45 -9.58 12.53
CA ARG A 76 -8.55 -9.21 13.42
C ARG A 76 -9.92 -9.40 12.75
N LEU A 77 -10.01 -9.12 11.45
CA LEU A 77 -11.23 -9.34 10.68
C LEU A 77 -11.68 -10.81 10.70
N THR A 78 -10.71 -11.75 10.71
CA THR A 78 -10.95 -13.19 10.74
C THR A 78 -10.89 -13.80 12.15
N GLY A 79 -10.87 -12.98 13.21
CA GLY A 79 -10.81 -13.45 14.60
C GLY A 79 -9.42 -13.92 15.09
N ASN A 80 -8.37 -13.67 14.31
CA ASN A 80 -6.98 -14.02 14.64
C ASN A 80 -6.22 -12.82 15.25
N SER A 81 -5.04 -13.10 15.81
CA SER A 81 -4.13 -12.09 16.33
C SER A 81 -2.68 -12.43 16.00
N LEU A 82 -1.88 -11.43 15.65
CA LEU A 82 -0.47 -11.62 15.32
C LEU A 82 0.32 -12.03 16.57
N ASN A 83 1.22 -13.00 16.42
CA ASN A 83 2.21 -13.35 17.43
C ASN A 83 3.52 -12.57 17.26
N LYS A 84 4.44 -12.73 18.22
CA LYS A 84 5.71 -11.99 18.25
C LYS A 84 6.56 -12.22 16.99
N ASP A 85 6.61 -13.46 16.52
CA ASP A 85 7.45 -13.84 15.38
C ASP A 85 6.88 -13.25 14.08
N GLU A 86 5.55 -13.22 13.93
CA GLU A 86 4.89 -12.52 12.82
C GLU A 86 5.20 -11.01 12.83
N TYR A 87 5.20 -10.35 14.00
CA TYR A 87 5.60 -8.94 14.10
C TYR A 87 7.05 -8.71 13.66
N GLU A 88 7.96 -9.62 14.01
CA GLU A 88 9.37 -9.56 13.61
C GLU A 88 9.52 -9.74 12.09
N ARG A 89 8.84 -10.73 11.50
CA ARG A 89 8.83 -10.97 10.05
C ARG A 89 8.25 -9.80 9.25
N ILE A 90 7.15 -9.19 9.73
CA ILE A 90 6.58 -7.98 9.09
C ILE A 90 7.60 -6.83 9.14
N GLY A 91 8.37 -6.71 10.24
CA GLY A 91 9.46 -5.75 10.37
C GLY A 91 10.57 -5.97 9.34
N LEU A 92 11.03 -7.22 9.19
CA LEU A 92 12.03 -7.60 8.18
C LEU A 92 11.56 -7.32 6.76
N LEU A 93 10.34 -7.74 6.42
CA LEU A 93 9.77 -7.51 5.10
C LEU A 93 9.63 -6.01 4.80
N SER A 94 9.33 -5.19 5.80
CA SER A 94 9.21 -3.73 5.64
C SER A 94 10.54 -3.01 5.48
N LEU A 95 11.66 -3.63 5.89
CA LEU A 95 13.01 -3.19 5.56
C LEU A 95 13.40 -3.63 4.15
N PHE A 96 13.02 -4.85 3.77
CA PHE A 96 13.33 -5.43 2.46
C PHE A 96 12.56 -4.76 1.30
N ALA A 97 11.24 -4.60 1.44
CA ALA A 97 10.36 -4.12 0.37
C ALA A 97 10.81 -2.80 -0.30
N PRO A 98 11.18 -1.73 0.44
CA PRO A 98 11.65 -0.52 -0.21
C PRO A 98 12.99 -0.70 -0.95
N LEU A 99 13.88 -1.59 -0.48
CA LEU A 99 15.13 -1.90 -1.21
C LEU A 99 14.83 -2.64 -2.52
N TYR A 100 13.88 -3.57 -2.47
CA TYR A 100 13.45 -4.31 -3.63
C TYR A 100 12.78 -3.41 -4.68
N ASP A 101 11.96 -2.45 -4.24
CA ASP A 101 11.42 -1.41 -5.13
C ASP A 101 12.53 -0.57 -5.77
N ASP A 102 13.55 -0.18 -5.00
CA ASP A 102 14.69 0.61 -5.48
C ASP A 102 15.53 -0.12 -6.54
N MET A 103 15.53 -1.46 -6.54
CA MET A 103 16.17 -2.25 -7.60
C MET A 103 15.55 -1.96 -8.98
N PHE A 104 14.24 -1.68 -9.04
CA PHE A 104 13.54 -1.31 -10.27
C PHE A 104 13.62 0.19 -10.55
N ASP A 105 13.30 1.01 -9.55
CA ASP A 105 13.13 2.46 -9.70
C ASP A 105 14.47 3.15 -9.98
N ASP A 106 15.52 2.82 -9.20
CA ASP A 106 16.85 3.41 -9.32
C ASP A 106 17.77 2.60 -10.26
N LYS A 107 17.24 1.51 -10.86
CA LYS A 107 17.96 0.60 -11.77
C LYS A 107 19.28 0.10 -11.18
N ILE A 108 19.27 -0.21 -9.88
CA ILE A 108 20.44 -0.74 -9.15
C ILE A 108 20.89 -2.06 -9.76
N LEU A 109 19.95 -2.88 -10.25
CA LEU A 109 20.19 -4.18 -10.87
C LEU A 109 19.55 -4.27 -12.26
N GLY A 110 20.12 -5.12 -13.14
CA GLY A 110 19.49 -5.48 -14.39
C GLY A 110 18.26 -6.38 -14.18
N ILE A 111 17.29 -6.36 -15.10
CA ILE A 111 16.06 -7.16 -14.98
C ILE A 111 16.34 -8.66 -14.76
N GLU A 112 17.37 -9.21 -15.42
CA GLU A 112 17.75 -10.61 -15.26
C GLU A 112 18.43 -10.86 -13.91
N ASP A 113 19.20 -9.90 -13.39
CA ASP A 113 19.78 -10.00 -12.04
C ASP A 113 18.68 -9.97 -10.98
N ILE A 114 17.69 -9.09 -11.11
CA ILE A 114 16.52 -9.05 -10.21
C ILE A 114 15.75 -10.37 -10.31
N LYS A 115 15.59 -10.93 -11.51
CA LYS A 115 14.95 -12.24 -11.67
C LYS A 115 15.72 -13.34 -10.95
N SER A 116 17.05 -13.38 -11.11
CA SER A 116 17.91 -14.34 -10.41
C SER A 116 17.87 -14.16 -8.89
N PHE A 117 17.90 -12.90 -8.42
CA PHE A 117 17.74 -12.54 -7.01
C PHE A 117 16.43 -13.08 -6.44
N THR A 118 15.33 -12.93 -7.18
CA THR A 118 13.99 -13.31 -6.75
C THR A 118 13.74 -14.81 -6.81
N SER A 119 14.09 -15.48 -7.92
CA SER A 119 13.77 -16.89 -8.14
C SER A 119 14.79 -17.85 -7.52
N TYR A 120 16.05 -17.43 -7.37
CA TYR A 120 17.15 -18.28 -6.92
C TYR A 120 17.95 -17.63 -5.79
N PRO A 121 17.31 -17.22 -4.68
CA PRO A 121 17.97 -16.44 -3.65
C PRO A 121 19.16 -17.17 -3.00
N TYR A 122 19.15 -18.49 -2.91
CA TYR A 122 20.27 -19.23 -2.30
C TYR A 122 21.52 -19.30 -3.18
N ASP A 123 21.36 -19.21 -4.51
CA ASP A 123 22.45 -19.28 -5.49
C ASP A 123 22.88 -17.89 -5.98
N TYR A 124 22.07 -16.87 -5.71
CA TYR A 124 22.33 -15.49 -6.12
C TYR A 124 23.61 -14.95 -5.47
N LYS A 125 24.43 -14.27 -6.28
CA LYS A 125 25.70 -13.68 -5.86
C LYS A 125 25.58 -12.16 -5.86
N PRO A 126 25.40 -11.52 -4.70
CA PRO A 126 25.16 -10.09 -4.65
C PRO A 126 26.43 -9.30 -4.97
N GLY A 127 26.26 -8.23 -5.75
CA GLY A 127 27.34 -7.36 -6.19
C GLY A 127 27.71 -6.31 -5.13
N ASP A 128 27.00 -5.18 -5.16
CA ASP A 128 27.29 -4.01 -4.35
C ASP A 128 26.80 -4.13 -2.89
N LYS A 129 26.95 -3.05 -2.11
CA LYS A 129 26.58 -3.02 -0.68
C LYS A 129 25.06 -3.11 -0.48
N ILE A 130 24.26 -2.48 -1.33
CA ILE A 130 22.80 -2.43 -1.20
C ILE A 130 22.21 -3.77 -1.61
N ASP A 131 22.71 -4.35 -2.70
CA ASP A 131 22.35 -5.69 -3.18
C ASP A 131 22.65 -6.75 -2.10
N LYS A 132 23.85 -6.72 -1.49
CA LYS A 132 24.20 -7.59 -0.36
C LYS A 132 23.25 -7.44 0.82
N MET A 133 22.82 -6.21 1.13
CA MET A 133 21.89 -5.96 2.22
C MET A 133 20.50 -6.53 1.93
N ALA A 134 19.97 -6.26 0.75
CA ALA A 134 18.68 -6.79 0.31
C ALA A 134 18.70 -8.32 0.29
N HIS A 135 19.79 -8.92 -0.20
CA HIS A 135 19.97 -10.37 -0.24
C HIS A 135 19.99 -11.00 1.15
N GLN A 136 20.75 -10.43 2.08
CA GLN A 136 20.78 -10.93 3.47
C GLN A 136 19.45 -10.78 4.19
N LEU A 137 18.74 -9.66 3.98
CA LEU A 137 17.39 -9.48 4.50
C LEU A 137 16.44 -10.53 3.91
N TYR A 138 16.56 -10.81 2.61
CA TYR A 138 15.72 -11.80 1.96
C TYR A 138 15.96 -13.20 2.54
N LEU A 139 17.22 -13.64 2.64
CA LEU A 139 17.56 -14.93 3.25
C LEU A 139 17.13 -15.02 4.72
N LYS A 140 17.21 -13.92 5.47
CA LYS A 140 16.74 -13.82 6.87
C LYS A 140 15.22 -14.05 6.94
N ILE A 141 14.44 -13.39 6.08
CA ILE A 141 12.98 -13.62 5.97
C ILE A 141 12.70 -15.10 5.67
N LEU A 142 13.37 -15.67 4.66
CA LEU A 142 13.19 -17.07 4.27
C LEU A 142 13.56 -18.06 5.38
N SER A 143 14.46 -17.69 6.30
CA SER A 143 14.82 -18.54 7.44
C SER A 143 13.80 -18.53 8.59
N GLU A 144 12.88 -17.54 8.62
CA GLU A 144 11.95 -17.32 9.74
C GLU A 144 10.50 -17.64 9.39
N VAL A 145 10.17 -17.76 8.11
CA VAL A 145 8.80 -18.01 7.62
C VAL A 145 8.43 -19.49 7.66
N PRO A 146 7.13 -19.83 7.78
CA PRO A 146 6.66 -21.21 7.77
C PRO A 146 6.93 -21.95 6.45
N ASP A 147 6.79 -21.26 5.32
CA ASP A 147 6.99 -21.81 3.98
C ASP A 147 7.83 -20.86 3.11
N PRO A 148 9.16 -21.07 3.06
CA PRO A 148 10.06 -20.24 2.26
C PRO A 148 9.76 -20.31 0.76
N SER A 149 9.32 -21.46 0.27
CA SER A 149 9.02 -21.65 -1.16
C SER A 149 7.80 -20.82 -1.58
N PHE A 150 6.81 -20.74 -0.71
CA PHE A 150 5.63 -19.91 -0.96
C PHE A 150 5.94 -18.40 -0.96
N VAL A 151 6.83 -17.94 -0.07
CA VAL A 151 7.30 -16.55 -0.08
C VAL A 151 8.06 -16.22 -1.38
N ILE A 152 8.90 -17.13 -1.86
CA ILE A 152 9.58 -16.99 -3.17
C ILE A 152 8.54 -16.84 -4.28
N GLN A 153 7.52 -17.72 -4.33
CA GLN A 153 6.46 -17.65 -5.34
C GLN A 153 5.70 -16.31 -5.32
N GLN A 154 5.41 -15.75 -4.13
CA GLN A 154 4.77 -14.44 -4.04
C GLN A 154 5.70 -13.31 -4.49
N LEU A 155 6.99 -13.36 -4.14
CA LEU A 155 7.95 -12.37 -4.61
C LEU A 155 8.13 -12.43 -6.13
N GLU A 156 8.06 -13.61 -6.75
CA GLU A 156 8.04 -13.77 -8.20
C GLU A 156 6.81 -13.09 -8.85
N GLN A 157 5.65 -13.11 -8.19
CA GLN A 157 4.50 -12.35 -8.67
C GLN A 157 4.74 -10.84 -8.56
N VAL A 158 5.34 -10.37 -7.46
CA VAL A 158 5.73 -8.96 -7.32
C VAL A 158 6.72 -8.58 -8.42
N PHE A 159 7.75 -9.40 -8.69
CA PHE A 159 8.68 -9.22 -9.80
C PHE A 159 7.95 -9.07 -11.14
N ARG A 160 7.02 -10.00 -11.44
CA ARG A 160 6.25 -10.01 -12.68
C ARG A 160 5.50 -8.70 -12.89
N TRP A 161 4.83 -8.20 -11.86
CA TRP A 161 4.02 -6.98 -11.96
C TRP A 161 4.85 -5.70 -11.89
N GLN A 162 5.97 -5.69 -11.17
CA GLN A 162 6.95 -4.62 -11.27
C GLN A 162 7.53 -4.53 -12.69
N LYS A 163 7.90 -5.67 -13.30
CA LYS A 163 8.34 -5.72 -14.71
C LYS A 163 7.23 -5.29 -15.68
N ALA A 164 5.99 -5.71 -15.46
CA ALA A 164 4.85 -5.27 -16.27
C ALA A 164 4.64 -3.74 -16.19
N SER A 165 4.92 -3.14 -15.03
CA SER A 165 4.81 -1.69 -14.82
C SER A 165 5.76 -0.86 -15.70
N LEU A 166 6.80 -1.46 -16.29
CA LEU A 166 7.64 -0.78 -17.30
C LEU A 166 6.84 -0.36 -18.55
N LYS A 167 5.70 -1.00 -18.84
CA LYS A 167 4.79 -0.56 -19.90
C LYS A 167 4.17 0.82 -19.62
N GLN A 168 4.16 1.27 -18.36
CA GLN A 168 3.67 2.60 -17.99
C GLN A 168 4.58 3.72 -18.50
N PHE A 169 5.74 3.43 -19.10
CA PHE A 169 6.53 4.44 -19.83
C PHE A 169 6.13 4.54 -21.32
N ASP A 170 5.26 3.65 -21.81
CA ASP A 170 4.76 3.69 -23.18
C ASP A 170 3.50 4.56 -23.26
N ALA A 171 3.56 5.62 -24.08
CA ALA A 171 2.42 6.49 -24.35
C ALA A 171 1.22 5.76 -24.95
N ASN A 172 1.40 4.58 -25.55
CA ASN A 172 0.34 3.79 -26.17
C ASN A 172 -0.34 2.78 -25.23
N ILE A 173 0.06 2.71 -23.95
CA ILE A 173 -0.55 1.78 -23.00
C ILE A 173 -2.08 1.95 -22.95
N SER A 174 -2.80 0.83 -23.01
CA SER A 174 -4.27 0.86 -22.97
C SER A 174 -4.79 1.16 -21.56
N GLU A 175 -6.00 1.71 -21.47
CA GLU A 175 -6.69 1.94 -20.18
C GLU A 175 -6.82 0.63 -19.39
N LYS A 176 -7.17 -0.46 -20.07
CA LYS A 176 -7.29 -1.79 -19.45
C LYS A 176 -5.97 -2.25 -18.84
N GLU A 177 -4.86 -2.14 -19.58
CA GLU A 177 -3.53 -2.53 -19.07
C GLU A 177 -3.09 -1.65 -17.89
N LEU A 178 -3.44 -0.35 -17.90
CA LEU A 178 -3.17 0.52 -16.75
C LEU A 178 -3.91 0.05 -15.50
N TYR A 179 -5.20 -0.25 -15.60
CA TYR A 179 -5.97 -0.81 -14.49
C TYR A 179 -5.41 -2.14 -14.00
N GLU A 180 -5.07 -3.06 -14.91
CA GLU A 180 -4.46 -4.33 -14.53
C GLU A 180 -3.14 -4.11 -13.77
N ILE A 181 -2.24 -3.28 -14.28
CA ILE A 181 -0.96 -3.00 -13.61
C ILE A 181 -1.19 -2.32 -12.25
N THR A 182 -2.01 -1.28 -12.17
CA THR A 182 -2.31 -0.55 -10.93
C THR A 182 -2.82 -1.51 -9.85
N TYR A 183 -3.76 -2.40 -10.18
CA TYR A 183 -4.39 -3.28 -9.18
C TYR A 183 -3.46 -4.41 -8.79
N TYR A 184 -2.90 -5.12 -9.78
CA TYR A 184 -2.13 -6.32 -9.49
C TYR A 184 -0.74 -6.02 -8.90
N LYS A 185 -0.13 -4.88 -9.21
CA LYS A 185 1.13 -4.46 -8.57
C LYS A 185 0.98 -4.38 -7.05
N SER A 186 -0.02 -3.63 -6.57
CA SER A 186 -0.26 -3.56 -5.12
C SER A 186 -0.83 -4.87 -4.57
N TYR A 187 -1.63 -5.62 -5.34
CA TYR A 187 -2.26 -6.85 -4.84
C TYR A 187 -1.20 -7.90 -4.50
N HIS A 188 -0.23 -8.12 -5.38
CA HIS A 188 0.83 -9.09 -5.10
C HIS A 188 1.79 -8.64 -4.00
N SER A 189 1.98 -7.33 -3.80
CA SER A 189 2.68 -6.83 -2.61
C SER A 189 1.90 -7.13 -1.31
N ILE A 190 0.57 -7.01 -1.33
CA ILE A 190 -0.29 -7.44 -0.21
C ILE A 190 -0.14 -8.94 0.04
N LEU A 191 -0.18 -9.76 -1.01
CA LEU A 191 -0.04 -11.22 -0.88
C LEU A 191 1.34 -11.62 -0.35
N LEU A 192 2.40 -10.90 -0.73
CA LEU A 192 3.73 -11.08 -0.15
C LEU A 192 3.71 -10.84 1.37
N TYR A 193 3.06 -9.77 1.84
CA TYR A 193 2.88 -9.53 3.28
C TYR A 193 2.05 -10.63 3.96
N CYS A 194 1.07 -11.22 3.29
CA CYS A 194 0.31 -12.35 3.83
C CYS A 194 1.14 -13.65 3.87
N SER A 195 2.07 -13.84 2.93
CA SER A 195 2.87 -15.08 2.82
C SER A 195 3.86 -15.31 3.96
N ILE A 196 4.19 -14.26 4.72
CA ILE A 196 5.09 -14.33 5.87
C ILE A 196 4.35 -14.57 7.20
N LEU A 197 3.03 -14.75 7.15
CA LEU A 197 2.18 -14.99 8.32
C LEU A 197 1.99 -16.49 8.56
N ASP A 198 1.68 -16.87 9.80
CA ASP A 198 1.44 -18.29 10.14
C ASP A 198 0.14 -18.82 9.53
N HIS A 199 -0.84 -17.94 9.33
CA HIS A 199 -2.13 -18.26 8.73
C HIS A 199 -2.35 -17.42 7.47
N TYR A 200 -2.18 -18.05 6.32
CA TYR A 200 -2.48 -17.39 5.06
C TYR A 200 -4.00 -17.15 4.92
N PRO A 201 -4.45 -16.00 4.39
CA PRO A 201 -5.88 -15.73 4.24
C PRO A 201 -6.59 -16.73 3.33
N THR A 202 -7.86 -16.99 3.62
CA THR A 202 -8.74 -17.81 2.76
C THR A 202 -9.02 -17.11 1.44
N GLN A 203 -9.43 -17.86 0.41
CA GLN A 203 -9.74 -17.29 -0.91
C GLN A 203 -10.74 -16.12 -0.84
N VAL A 204 -11.73 -16.22 0.05
CA VAL A 204 -12.74 -15.16 0.19
C VAL A 204 -12.13 -13.85 0.72
N ILE A 205 -11.16 -13.94 1.64
CA ILE A 205 -10.40 -12.78 2.08
C ILE A 205 -9.47 -12.28 0.97
N LEU A 206 -8.83 -13.18 0.22
CA LEU A 206 -7.97 -12.81 -0.91
C LEU A 206 -8.75 -12.05 -2.00
N ASP A 207 -9.99 -12.44 -2.29
CA ASP A 207 -10.85 -11.77 -3.25
C ASP A 207 -11.24 -10.36 -2.77
N MET A 208 -11.47 -10.19 -1.45
CA MET A 208 -11.70 -8.89 -0.82
C MET A 208 -10.47 -7.98 -0.89
N LEU A 209 -9.25 -8.54 -0.88
CA LEU A 209 -8.01 -7.76 -0.89
C LEU A 209 -7.69 -7.13 -2.26
N LEU A 210 -8.24 -7.64 -3.37
CA LEU A 210 -8.02 -7.07 -4.70
C LEU A 210 -8.56 -5.62 -4.84
N PRO A 211 -9.82 -5.31 -4.52
CA PRO A 211 -10.29 -3.92 -4.57
C PRO A 211 -9.58 -3.03 -3.55
N LEU A 212 -9.19 -3.56 -2.37
CA LEU A 212 -8.33 -2.83 -1.43
C LEU A 212 -6.99 -2.45 -2.08
N ALA A 213 -6.33 -3.38 -2.76
CA ALA A 213 -5.08 -3.14 -3.45
C ALA A 213 -5.19 -2.06 -4.53
N GLY A 214 -6.25 -2.13 -5.34
CA GLY A 214 -6.55 -1.11 -6.35
C GLY A 214 -6.71 0.28 -5.74
N LEU A 215 -7.50 0.39 -4.65
CA LEU A 215 -7.69 1.65 -3.93
C LEU A 215 -6.38 2.19 -3.31
N MET A 216 -5.53 1.31 -2.79
CA MET A 216 -4.21 1.66 -2.25
C MET A 216 -3.31 2.25 -3.35
N GLN A 217 -3.19 1.58 -4.49
CA GLN A 217 -2.34 2.07 -5.59
C GLN A 217 -2.92 3.33 -6.24
N LEU A 218 -4.24 3.40 -6.45
CA LEU A 218 -4.88 4.61 -6.95
C LEU A 218 -4.67 5.80 -6.03
N THR A 219 -4.68 5.57 -4.70
CA THR A 219 -4.34 6.61 -3.73
C THR A 219 -2.90 7.07 -3.90
N ASN A 220 -1.94 6.14 -4.06
CA ASN A 220 -0.55 6.50 -4.31
C ASN A 220 -0.40 7.33 -5.60
N ASP A 221 -0.90 6.82 -6.72
CA ASP A 221 -0.81 7.45 -8.04
C ASP A 221 -1.48 8.85 -8.04
N ALA A 222 -2.58 9.02 -7.31
CA ALA A 222 -3.28 10.32 -7.22
C ALA A 222 -2.47 11.38 -6.45
N PHE A 223 -1.65 10.96 -5.47
CA PHE A 223 -0.72 11.86 -4.77
C PHE A 223 0.56 12.12 -5.57
N ASP A 224 0.97 11.15 -6.40
CA ASP A 224 2.22 11.19 -7.15
C ASP A 224 2.08 11.76 -8.57
N VAL A 225 0.90 12.20 -9.01
CA VAL A 225 0.66 12.79 -10.36
C VAL A 225 1.77 13.74 -10.83
N TYR A 226 2.22 14.66 -9.96
CA TYR A 226 3.33 15.57 -10.30
C TYR A 226 4.64 14.83 -10.58
N LYS A 227 5.00 13.87 -9.72
CA LYS A 227 6.22 13.07 -9.85
C LYS A 227 6.14 12.16 -11.08
N ASP A 228 5.01 11.50 -11.29
CA ASP A 228 4.78 10.61 -12.42
C ASP A 228 4.87 11.36 -13.75
N ASN A 229 4.26 12.54 -13.84
CA ASN A 229 4.36 13.42 -15.01
C ASN A 229 5.80 13.83 -15.32
N LEU A 230 6.57 14.22 -14.30
CA LEU A 230 7.98 14.58 -14.47
C LEU A 230 8.83 13.41 -14.96
N ASN A 231 8.51 12.20 -14.51
CA ASN A 231 9.24 10.99 -14.85
C ASN A 231 8.75 10.32 -16.15
N GLY A 232 7.73 10.88 -16.80
CA GLY A 232 7.13 10.30 -18.01
C GLY A 232 6.42 8.97 -17.76
N VAL A 233 5.93 8.75 -16.54
CA VAL A 233 5.15 7.56 -16.15
C VAL A 233 3.68 7.84 -16.40
N TYR A 234 2.99 6.96 -17.11
CA TYR A 234 1.54 6.99 -17.32
C TYR A 234 0.84 6.19 -16.21
N THR A 235 0.05 6.89 -15.39
CA THR A 235 -0.81 6.32 -14.36
C THR A 235 -2.26 6.64 -14.65
N ILE A 236 -3.18 5.97 -13.95
CA ILE A 236 -4.61 6.21 -14.17
C ILE A 236 -4.95 7.69 -13.92
N PRO A 237 -4.58 8.33 -12.80
CA PRO A 237 -4.96 9.71 -12.53
C PRO A 237 -4.36 10.74 -13.49
N ASN A 238 -3.17 10.48 -14.06
CA ASN A 238 -2.53 11.43 -14.97
C ASN A 238 -3.01 11.31 -16.43
N ARG A 239 -3.42 10.11 -16.86
CA ARG A 239 -3.87 9.87 -18.23
C ARG A 239 -5.35 10.15 -18.41
N TYR A 240 -6.12 10.10 -17.32
CA TYR A 240 -7.56 10.12 -17.43
C TYR A 240 -8.11 11.47 -17.85
N GLN A 241 -8.75 11.45 -19.03
CA GLN A 241 -9.57 12.58 -19.47
C GLN A 241 -10.94 12.63 -18.78
N ASP A 242 -11.36 11.56 -18.11
CA ASP A 242 -12.67 11.49 -17.45
C ASP A 242 -12.52 11.20 -15.95
N ILE A 243 -12.20 12.24 -15.18
CA ILE A 243 -12.00 12.11 -13.73
C ILE A 243 -13.30 11.65 -13.02
N GLU A 244 -14.47 11.93 -13.61
CA GLU A 244 -15.75 11.40 -13.12
C GLU A 244 -15.78 9.87 -13.20
N LYS A 245 -15.41 9.29 -14.34
CA LYS A 245 -15.31 7.83 -14.48
C LYS A 245 -14.33 7.22 -13.47
N LEU A 246 -13.18 7.87 -13.24
CA LEU A 246 -12.23 7.44 -12.20
C LEU A 246 -12.87 7.44 -10.80
N LYS A 247 -13.56 8.52 -10.43
CA LYS A 247 -14.25 8.64 -9.14
C LYS A 247 -15.36 7.61 -8.99
N CYS A 248 -16.14 7.34 -10.05
CA CYS A 248 -17.15 6.29 -10.06
C CYS A 248 -16.55 4.90 -9.84
N ASN A 249 -15.44 4.58 -10.53
CA ASN A 249 -14.73 3.32 -10.35
C ASN A 249 -14.18 3.18 -8.92
N PHE A 250 -13.58 4.25 -8.38
CA PHE A 250 -13.09 4.29 -7.00
C PHE A 250 -14.21 4.00 -5.99
N LEU A 251 -15.37 4.66 -6.13
CA LEU A 251 -16.51 4.44 -5.24
C LEU A 251 -17.15 3.05 -5.42
N SER A 252 -17.11 2.49 -6.63
CA SER A 252 -17.52 1.10 -6.89
C SER A 252 -16.67 0.12 -6.08
N ASP A 253 -15.34 0.29 -6.06
CA ASP A 253 -14.46 -0.56 -5.27
C ASP A 253 -14.63 -0.39 -3.76
N VAL A 254 -14.89 0.84 -3.30
CA VAL A 254 -15.28 1.10 -1.90
C VAL A 254 -16.55 0.32 -1.54
N ASN A 255 -17.56 0.34 -2.41
CA ASN A 255 -18.82 -0.39 -2.19
C ASN A 255 -18.57 -1.90 -2.12
N ASN A 256 -17.79 -2.45 -3.06
CA ASN A 256 -17.47 -3.87 -3.13
C ASN A 256 -16.67 -4.33 -1.89
N LEU A 257 -15.70 -3.54 -1.47
CA LEU A 257 -14.93 -3.80 -0.26
C LEU A 257 -15.81 -3.77 0.99
N ASN A 258 -16.67 -2.75 1.13
CA ASN A 258 -17.59 -2.64 2.27
C ASN A 258 -18.60 -3.79 2.33
N LYS A 259 -19.10 -4.25 1.18
CA LYS A 259 -19.99 -5.42 1.10
C LYS A 259 -19.25 -6.68 1.55
N SER A 260 -18.06 -6.92 1.00
CA SER A 260 -17.22 -8.07 1.34
C SER A 260 -16.89 -8.12 2.84
N VAL A 261 -16.43 -7.00 3.42
CA VAL A 261 -16.11 -6.89 4.85
C VAL A 261 -17.30 -7.27 5.75
N ARG A 262 -18.52 -6.86 5.37
CA ARG A 262 -19.74 -7.17 6.13
C ARG A 262 -20.16 -8.63 6.02
N GLU A 263 -19.81 -9.28 4.92
CA GLU A 263 -20.11 -10.69 4.70
C GLU A 263 -19.11 -11.60 5.41
N GLN A 264 -17.85 -11.14 5.58
CA GLN A 264 -16.77 -11.94 6.17
C GLN A 264 -16.58 -11.77 7.67
N CYS A 265 -17.09 -10.69 8.27
CA CYS A 265 -16.84 -10.39 9.68
C CYS A 265 -18.11 -10.42 10.53
N GLU A 266 -18.17 -11.40 11.45
CA GLU A 266 -19.28 -11.52 12.40
C GLU A 266 -19.17 -10.51 13.56
N ASP A 267 -17.94 -10.19 13.98
CA ASP A 267 -17.68 -9.19 15.02
C ASP A 267 -17.88 -7.77 14.48
N LYS A 268 -19.00 -7.17 14.87
CA LYS A 268 -19.38 -5.82 14.44
C LYS A 268 -18.38 -4.74 14.84
N ASP A 269 -17.61 -4.93 15.91
CA ASP A 269 -16.64 -3.94 16.37
C ASP A 269 -15.29 -4.09 15.66
N GLU A 270 -14.84 -5.31 15.37
CA GLU A 270 -13.68 -5.52 14.48
C GLU A 270 -13.99 -5.09 13.04
N MET A 271 -15.19 -5.39 12.53
CA MET A 271 -15.66 -4.88 11.24
C MET A 271 -15.56 -3.35 11.15
N LYS A 272 -16.06 -2.63 12.17
CA LYS A 272 -15.98 -1.15 12.21
C LYS A 272 -14.52 -0.65 12.26
N LYS A 273 -13.66 -1.31 13.05
CA LYS A 273 -12.24 -0.95 13.14
C LYS A 273 -11.56 -1.13 11.79
N TYR A 274 -11.77 -2.29 11.16
CA TYR A 274 -11.23 -2.61 9.84
C TYR A 274 -11.62 -1.57 8.80
N THR A 275 -12.93 -1.31 8.69
CA THR A 275 -13.48 -0.34 7.74
C THR A 275 -12.91 1.06 7.94
N VAL A 276 -12.84 1.55 9.19
CA VAL A 276 -12.29 2.89 9.47
C VAL A 276 -10.78 2.96 9.18
N ILE A 277 -10.02 1.92 9.51
CA ILE A 277 -8.57 1.90 9.25
C ILE A 277 -8.28 1.88 7.75
N VAL A 278 -8.96 1.03 6.98
CA VAL A 278 -8.83 0.97 5.52
C VAL A 278 -9.23 2.29 4.87
N HIS A 279 -10.40 2.83 5.23
CA HIS A 279 -10.86 4.08 4.64
C HIS A 279 -10.10 5.31 5.12
N SER A 280 -9.27 5.18 6.17
CA SER A 280 -8.31 6.22 6.53
C SER A 280 -7.32 6.51 5.40
N LEU A 281 -6.94 5.50 4.61
CA LEU A 281 -6.13 5.68 3.41
C LEU A 281 -7.00 6.09 2.20
N ASN A 282 -8.09 5.37 1.94
CA ASN A 282 -8.94 5.63 0.77
C ASN A 282 -9.54 7.04 0.77
N ALA A 283 -9.82 7.60 1.96
CA ALA A 283 -10.28 8.99 2.09
C ALA A 283 -9.24 9.99 1.57
N MET A 284 -7.94 9.71 1.72
CA MET A 284 -6.90 10.53 1.12
C MET A 284 -6.96 10.43 -0.41
N GLY A 285 -7.11 9.22 -0.96
CA GLY A 285 -7.25 8.99 -2.40
C GLY A 285 -8.45 9.74 -3.00
N LEU A 286 -9.62 9.66 -2.35
CA LEU A 286 -10.81 10.41 -2.80
C LEU A 286 -10.58 11.93 -2.77
N ILE A 287 -9.93 12.46 -1.72
CA ILE A 287 -9.61 13.91 -1.66
C ILE A 287 -8.67 14.30 -2.80
N ALA A 288 -7.67 13.48 -3.13
CA ALA A 288 -6.77 13.73 -4.24
C ALA A 288 -7.49 13.68 -5.59
N ILE A 289 -8.38 12.70 -5.80
CA ILE A 289 -9.21 12.59 -7.02
C ILE A 289 -10.14 13.81 -7.15
N GLU A 290 -10.84 14.21 -6.08
CA GLU A 290 -11.68 15.41 -6.06
C GLU A 290 -10.86 16.68 -6.36
N LYS A 291 -9.63 16.78 -5.85
CA LYS A 291 -8.75 17.89 -6.19
C LYS A 291 -8.36 17.90 -7.68
N LEU A 292 -8.05 16.74 -8.25
CA LEU A 292 -7.75 16.64 -9.69
C LEU A 292 -8.96 17.00 -10.55
N GLN A 293 -10.16 16.60 -10.11
CA GLN A 293 -11.43 16.99 -10.72
C GLN A 293 -11.59 18.52 -10.72
N ASP A 294 -11.48 19.14 -9.54
CA ASP A 294 -11.59 20.60 -9.39
C ASP A 294 -10.56 21.33 -10.27
N LEU A 295 -9.31 20.87 -10.29
CA LEU A 295 -8.27 21.47 -11.14
C LEU A 295 -8.68 21.41 -12.61
N LYS A 296 -9.14 20.25 -13.06
CA LYS A 296 -9.51 20.03 -14.46
C LYS A 296 -10.70 20.88 -14.91
N GLU A 297 -11.73 21.00 -14.08
CA GLU A 297 -12.90 21.84 -14.36
C GLU A 297 -12.53 23.32 -14.51
N ASN A 298 -11.42 23.75 -13.89
CA ASN A 298 -10.91 25.11 -13.94
C ASN A 298 -9.75 25.31 -14.95
N LEU A 299 -9.32 24.27 -15.67
CA LEU A 299 -8.30 24.41 -16.72
C LEU A 299 -8.89 25.07 -17.97
N SER A 300 -8.10 25.93 -18.62
CA SER A 300 -8.45 26.39 -19.96
C SER A 300 -8.46 25.21 -20.94
N PRO A 301 -9.26 25.24 -22.03
CA PRO A 301 -9.38 24.12 -22.97
C PRO A 301 -8.08 23.60 -23.58
N ASN A 302 -7.02 24.43 -23.61
CA ASN A 302 -5.70 24.10 -24.16
C ASN A 302 -4.66 23.74 -23.08
N GLN A 303 -5.04 23.72 -21.80
CA GLN A 303 -4.14 23.37 -20.70
C GLN A 303 -4.30 21.90 -20.31
N SER A 304 -3.18 21.24 -20.03
CA SER A 304 -3.14 19.87 -19.52
C SER A 304 -2.58 19.84 -18.10
N LEU A 305 -2.92 18.82 -17.33
CA LEU A 305 -2.39 18.63 -15.96
C LEU A 305 -0.86 18.62 -15.95
N ASN A 306 -0.21 18.14 -17.01
CA ASN A 306 1.24 18.06 -17.14
C ASN A 306 1.94 19.43 -17.21
N GLN A 307 1.17 20.50 -17.42
CA GLN A 307 1.66 21.89 -17.44
C GLN A 307 1.49 22.59 -16.09
N LEU A 308 0.78 21.97 -15.13
CA LEU A 308 0.58 22.53 -13.80
C LEU A 308 1.83 22.38 -12.93
N ASN A 309 2.03 23.33 -12.02
CA ASN A 309 3.17 23.31 -11.12
C ASN A 309 2.93 22.41 -9.89
N ARG A 310 4.00 22.11 -9.16
CA ARG A 310 3.95 21.25 -7.96
C ARG A 310 2.91 21.70 -6.93
N LYS A 311 2.77 23.01 -6.67
CA LYS A 311 1.86 23.52 -5.63
C LYS A 311 0.40 23.24 -6.00
N GLU A 312 0.09 23.23 -7.30
CA GLU A 312 -1.23 22.94 -7.81
C GLU A 312 -1.53 21.44 -7.71
N LEU A 313 -0.61 20.58 -8.14
CA LEU A 313 -0.85 19.13 -8.23
C LEU A 313 -0.70 18.37 -6.90
N VAL A 314 0.14 18.84 -5.96
CA VAL A 314 0.37 18.12 -4.69
C VAL A 314 -0.83 18.30 -3.75
N CYS A 315 -1.41 17.20 -3.26
CA CYS A 315 -2.43 17.22 -2.23
C CYS A 315 -1.79 17.39 -0.83
N ASP A 316 -1.84 18.61 -0.28
CA ASP A 316 -1.38 18.87 1.08
C ASP A 316 -2.45 18.46 2.11
N MET A 317 -2.07 17.58 3.04
CA MET A 317 -2.92 17.03 4.09
C MET A 317 -2.59 17.59 5.49
N ASP A 318 -1.62 18.51 5.60
CA ASP A 318 -1.06 18.91 6.89
C ASP A 318 -1.90 19.95 7.65
N ASN A 319 -2.80 20.66 6.98
CA ASN A 319 -3.62 21.70 7.62
C ASN A 319 -4.91 21.14 8.28
N TRP A 320 -5.42 21.88 9.27
CA TRP A 320 -6.59 21.46 10.07
C TRP A 320 -7.88 21.29 9.26
N SER A 321 -8.10 22.12 8.24
CA SER A 321 -9.27 22.02 7.36
C SER A 321 -9.26 20.69 6.61
N GLN A 322 -8.12 20.32 6.03
CA GLN A 322 -7.92 19.06 5.32
C GLN A 322 -8.04 17.85 6.25
N ARG A 323 -7.55 17.94 7.49
CA ARG A 323 -7.76 16.87 8.50
C ARG A 323 -9.23 16.67 8.84
N PHE A 324 -10.01 17.74 8.95
CA PHE A 324 -11.45 17.62 9.21
C PHE A 324 -12.21 17.09 8.00
N ARG A 325 -11.86 17.55 6.79
CA ARG A 325 -12.36 16.99 5.52
C ARG A 325 -12.05 15.49 5.44
N TRP A 326 -10.83 15.09 5.78
CA TRP A 326 -10.41 13.70 5.82
C TRP A 326 -11.26 12.87 6.78
N ILE A 327 -11.47 13.30 8.03
CA ILE A 327 -12.33 12.57 8.98
C ILE A 327 -13.75 12.40 8.42
N LYS A 328 -14.31 13.44 7.79
CA LYS A 328 -15.63 13.38 7.13
C LYS A 328 -15.64 12.39 5.97
N GLN A 329 -14.58 12.36 5.16
CA GLN A 329 -14.47 11.42 4.04
C GLN A 329 -14.30 9.97 4.53
N VAL A 330 -13.53 9.74 5.60
CA VAL A 330 -13.47 8.41 6.24
C VAL A 330 -14.86 7.97 6.71
N TYR A 331 -15.60 8.87 7.37
CA TYR A 331 -16.97 8.60 7.80
C TYR A 331 -17.90 8.28 6.61
N TYR A 332 -17.81 9.06 5.52
CA TYR A 332 -18.58 8.84 4.31
C TYR A 332 -18.28 7.47 3.69
N LEU A 333 -17.01 7.18 3.41
CA LEU A 333 -16.57 5.92 2.79
C LEU A 333 -16.90 4.70 3.68
N SER A 334 -16.76 4.83 4.99
CA SER A 334 -17.07 3.75 5.94
C SER A 334 -18.55 3.36 5.96
N ASN A 335 -19.43 4.27 5.56
CA ASN A 335 -20.87 4.04 5.48
C ASN A 335 -21.36 3.88 4.04
N TYR A 336 -20.47 3.99 3.05
CA TYR A 336 -20.82 3.97 1.65
C TYR A 336 -21.27 2.57 1.20
N VAL A 337 -22.53 2.50 0.77
CA VAL A 337 -23.13 1.30 0.17
C VAL A 337 -24.16 1.76 -0.83
N ASN A 338 -23.94 1.40 -2.09
CA ASN A 338 -24.94 1.56 -3.15
C ASN A 338 -25.73 0.28 -3.34
#